data_AF-B2IKE4-F1
#
_entry.id   AF-B2IKE4-F1
#
_cell.length_a   1.000
_cell.length_b   1.000
_cell.length_c   1.000
_cell.angle_alpha   90.00
_cell.angle_beta   90.00
_cell.angle_gamma   90.00
#
_symmetry.space_group_name_H-M   'P 1'
#
loop_
_entity.id
_entity.type
_entity.pdbx_description
1 polymer ?
#
loop_
_entity_poly.entity_id
_entity_poly.type
_entity_poly.pdbx_seq_one_letter_code
_entity_poly.pdbx_strand_id
1 'polypeptide(L)'
;MQLDDKTNNTSLVLAFEFVDTKRVLLFAADAQIGNWLSWQNANWQVDGGVVTGPDLLARTVYYKVGHHGSKNATAREKGLELMKSPDLSAFIPTNKHDAQQVHWGEMPYDKLLTALGERCAGRVVRADDPWIADQVGKPGFAAPSGSIQAIDHGQGLWVELKLA
;
A
#
# COMPACT_ATOMS: atom_id res chain seq x y z
N MET A 1 8.77 -25.72 -13.45
CA MET A 1 9.37 -24.39 -13.63
C MET A 1 8.23 -23.40 -13.42
N GLN A 2 8.05 -22.92 -12.18
CA GLN A 2 6.95 -22.03 -11.83
C GLN A 2 7.21 -20.67 -12.47
N LEU A 3 6.31 -20.28 -13.37
CA LEU A 3 6.31 -18.93 -13.93
C LEU A 3 6.12 -17.88 -12.81
N ASP A 4 5.49 -18.24 -11.70
CA ASP A 4 5.24 -17.36 -10.55
C ASP A 4 6.52 -16.69 -10.01
N ASP A 5 7.66 -17.41 -9.98
CA ASP A 5 8.94 -16.86 -9.53
C ASP A 5 9.56 -15.81 -10.48
N LYS A 6 9.10 -15.75 -11.74
CA LYS A 6 9.57 -14.78 -12.76
C LYS A 6 8.53 -13.75 -13.16
N THR A 7 7.25 -13.96 -12.87
CA THR A 7 6.13 -13.16 -13.42
C THR A 7 5.85 -11.91 -12.60
N ASN A 8 6.22 -11.86 -11.32
CA ASN A 8 5.84 -10.74 -10.45
C ASN A 8 6.55 -9.41 -10.80
N ASN A 9 7.68 -9.47 -11.51
CA ASN A 9 8.31 -8.30 -12.15
C ASN A 9 7.58 -7.77 -13.40
N THR A 10 6.47 -8.40 -13.80
CA THR A 10 5.56 -7.96 -14.89
C THR A 10 4.21 -7.45 -14.37
N SER A 11 4.06 -7.30 -13.05
CA SER A 11 2.85 -6.74 -12.43
C SER A 11 2.45 -5.41 -13.06
N LEU A 12 1.18 -5.31 -13.48
CA LEU A 12 0.57 -4.04 -13.83
C LEU A 12 0.25 -3.29 -12.53
N VAL A 13 0.93 -2.16 -12.33
CA VAL A 13 0.72 -1.26 -11.19
C VAL A 13 -0.06 -0.04 -11.64
N LEU A 14 -1.04 0.34 -10.83
CA LEU A 14 -1.93 1.47 -11.09
C LEU A 14 -1.69 2.57 -10.07
N ALA A 15 -1.57 3.81 -10.54
CA ALA A 15 -1.56 5.00 -9.72
C ALA A 15 -2.68 5.93 -10.21
N PHE A 16 -3.62 6.27 -9.33
CA PHE A 16 -4.71 7.20 -9.63
C PHE A 16 -4.48 8.50 -8.88
N GLU A 17 -4.50 9.63 -9.58
CA GLU A 17 -4.34 10.96 -9.00
C GLU A 17 -5.69 11.69 -8.95
N PHE A 18 -6.02 12.25 -7.79
CA PHE A 18 -7.13 13.20 -7.67
C PHE A 18 -6.74 14.56 -8.29
N VAL A 19 -7.58 15.09 -9.17
CA VAL A 19 -7.26 16.30 -9.96
C VAL A 19 -7.09 17.54 -9.07
N ASP A 20 -7.95 17.68 -8.06
CA ASP A 20 -8.05 18.82 -7.16
C ASP A 20 -6.97 18.84 -6.06
N THR A 21 -6.67 17.69 -5.47
CA THR A 21 -5.73 17.57 -4.34
C THR A 21 -4.35 17.06 -4.74
N LYS A 22 -4.21 16.51 -5.95
CA LYS A 22 -3.00 15.83 -6.45
C LYS A 22 -2.56 14.60 -5.64
N ARG A 23 -3.42 14.14 -4.73
CA ARG A 23 -3.22 12.93 -3.92
C ARG A 23 -3.27 11.68 -4.80
N VAL A 24 -2.41 10.71 -4.51
CA VAL A 24 -2.31 9.47 -5.29
C VAL A 24 -2.77 8.24 -4.49
N LEU A 25 -3.60 7.40 -5.12
CA LEU A 25 -3.85 6.01 -4.73
C LEU A 25 -2.90 5.12 -5.52
N LEU A 26 -2.05 4.36 -4.84
CA LEU A 26 -1.10 3.43 -5.43
C LEU A 26 -1.54 1.98 -5.18
N PHE A 27 -1.82 1.24 -6.26
CA PHE A 27 -2.14 -0.18 -6.24
C PHE A 27 -0.97 -0.99 -6.83
N ALA A 28 -0.06 -1.43 -5.96
CA ALA A 28 1.17 -2.08 -6.38
C ALA A 28 1.04 -3.55 -6.80
N ALA A 29 -0.19 -4.09 -6.92
CA ALA A 29 -0.44 -5.49 -7.32
C ALA A 29 0.50 -6.48 -6.60
N ASP A 30 1.23 -7.31 -7.35
CA ASP A 30 2.30 -8.19 -6.87
C ASP A 30 3.70 -7.71 -7.24
N ALA A 31 3.88 -6.39 -7.36
CA ALA A 31 5.16 -5.78 -7.66
C ALA A 31 6.25 -6.25 -6.69
N GLN A 32 7.37 -6.65 -7.27
CA GLN A 32 8.60 -6.95 -6.55
C GLN A 32 9.67 -5.90 -6.88
N ILE A 33 10.86 -6.05 -6.28
CA ILE A 33 11.95 -5.07 -6.38
C ILE A 33 12.25 -4.62 -7.82
N GLY A 34 12.16 -5.51 -8.82
CA GLY A 34 12.38 -5.15 -10.22
C GLY A 34 11.41 -4.08 -10.71
N ASN A 35 10.12 -4.15 -10.33
CA ASN A 35 9.15 -3.11 -10.65
C ASN A 35 9.54 -1.77 -10.00
N TRP A 36 9.80 -1.75 -8.69
CA TRP A 36 10.15 -0.53 -7.96
C TRP A 36 11.36 0.19 -8.56
N LEU A 37 12.37 -0.58 -9.01
CA LEU A 37 13.54 -0.05 -9.71
C LEU A 37 13.18 0.55 -11.07
N SER A 38 12.30 -0.12 -11.83
CA SER A 38 11.87 0.37 -13.14
C SER A 38 11.10 1.70 -13.07
N TRP A 39 10.32 1.92 -12.00
CA TRP A 39 9.49 3.12 -11.86
C TRP A 39 10.29 4.40 -11.69
N GLN A 40 11.56 4.30 -11.27
CA GLN A 40 12.44 5.47 -11.11
C GLN A 40 12.69 6.20 -12.44
N ASN A 41 12.54 5.51 -13.56
CA ASN A 41 12.74 6.07 -14.89
C ASN A 41 11.42 6.34 -15.63
N ALA A 42 10.27 6.01 -15.03
CA ALA A 42 8.96 6.21 -15.63
C ALA A 42 8.62 7.71 -15.66
N ASN A 43 8.13 8.18 -16.80
CA ASN A 43 7.73 9.57 -16.98
C ASN A 43 6.62 9.70 -18.03
N TRP A 44 5.79 10.71 -17.87
CA TRP A 44 4.63 11.00 -18.72
C TRP A 44 4.49 12.51 -18.94
N GLN A 45 4.02 12.91 -20.12
CA GLN A 45 3.64 14.30 -20.41
C GLN A 45 2.18 14.51 -20.01
N VAL A 46 1.92 15.36 -19.02
CA VAL A 46 0.58 15.66 -18.48
C VAL A 46 0.45 17.17 -18.32
N ASP A 47 -0.60 17.77 -18.89
CA ASP A 47 -0.90 19.20 -18.79
C ASP A 47 0.28 20.14 -19.13
N GLY A 48 1.12 19.73 -20.10
CA GLY A 48 2.30 20.50 -20.53
C GLY A 48 3.52 20.38 -19.61
N GLY A 49 3.48 19.52 -18.60
CA GLY A 49 4.60 19.19 -17.72
C GLY A 49 4.96 17.70 -17.74
N VAL A 50 6.13 17.37 -17.16
CA VAL A 50 6.57 15.99 -16.95
C VAL A 50 6.16 15.53 -15.55
N VAL A 51 5.43 14.42 -15.47
CA VAL A 51 5.19 13.69 -14.22
C VAL A 51 6.06 12.45 -14.23
N THR A 52 6.81 12.21 -13.15
CA THR A 52 7.67 11.03 -13.01
C THR A 52 7.09 9.99 -12.03
N GLY A 53 7.60 8.75 -12.09
CA GLY A 53 7.29 7.73 -11.08
C GLY A 53 7.58 8.21 -9.65
N PRO A 54 8.76 8.79 -9.35
CA PRO A 54 9.03 9.43 -8.07
C PRO A 54 8.05 10.52 -7.67
N ASP A 55 7.51 11.32 -8.61
CA ASP A 55 6.48 12.33 -8.30
C ASP A 55 5.16 11.68 -7.84
N LEU A 56 4.78 10.56 -8.45
CA LEU A 56 3.60 9.79 -8.04
C LEU A 56 3.81 9.13 -6.68
N LEU A 57 4.99 8.56 -6.43
CA LEU A 57 5.35 8.00 -5.12
C LEU A 57 5.30 9.09 -4.02
N ALA A 58 5.89 10.26 -4.27
CA ALA A 58 5.90 11.38 -3.34
C ALA A 58 4.49 11.86 -2.95
N ARG A 59 3.54 11.77 -3.88
CA ARG A 59 2.14 12.19 -3.70
C ARG A 59 1.22 11.05 -3.24
N THR A 60 1.75 9.84 -3.05
CA THR A 60 0.96 8.69 -2.59
C THR A 60 0.49 8.91 -1.16
N VAL A 61 -0.82 8.79 -0.97
CA VAL A 61 -1.51 8.85 0.34
C VAL A 61 -2.18 7.53 0.69
N TYR A 62 -2.59 6.75 -0.30
CA TYR A 62 -3.19 5.43 -0.11
C TYR A 62 -2.35 4.39 -0.83
N TYR A 63 -1.72 3.49 -0.09
CA TYR A 63 -0.83 2.48 -0.64
C TYR A 63 -1.36 1.08 -0.38
N LYS A 64 -1.88 0.41 -1.42
CA LYS A 64 -2.09 -1.05 -1.36
C LYS A 64 -0.74 -1.73 -1.50
N VAL A 65 -0.32 -2.40 -0.43
CA VAL A 65 1.00 -3.04 -0.33
C VAL A 65 1.13 -4.13 -1.39
N GLY A 66 2.26 -4.09 -2.11
CA GLY A 66 2.59 -5.06 -3.14
C GLY A 66 2.77 -6.47 -2.59
N HIS A 67 2.61 -7.48 -3.44
CA HIS A 67 3.09 -8.86 -3.25
C HIS A 67 2.86 -9.39 -1.82
N HIS A 68 1.61 -9.27 -1.37
CA HIS A 68 1.13 -9.74 -0.06
C HIS A 68 1.89 -9.23 1.18
N GLY A 69 2.71 -8.18 1.05
CA GLY A 69 3.59 -7.73 2.12
C GLY A 69 4.82 -8.62 2.35
N SER A 70 5.23 -9.40 1.36
CA SER A 70 6.48 -10.19 1.41
C SER A 70 7.74 -9.33 1.61
N LYS A 71 8.88 -9.98 1.84
CA LYS A 71 10.20 -9.33 1.96
C LYS A 71 10.58 -8.45 0.74
N ASN A 72 10.09 -8.78 -0.45
CA ASN A 72 10.39 -8.07 -1.69
C ASN A 72 9.24 -7.15 -2.18
N ALA A 73 8.16 -7.04 -1.39
CA ALA A 73 6.95 -6.33 -1.76
C ALA A 73 7.13 -4.84 -1.99
N THR A 74 7.98 -4.19 -1.18
CA THR A 74 8.18 -2.75 -1.21
C THR A 74 9.67 -2.44 -1.13
N ALA A 75 10.21 -1.75 -2.13
CA ALA A 75 11.57 -1.24 -2.03
C ALA A 75 11.64 -0.17 -0.93
N ARG A 76 12.74 -0.16 -0.16
CA ARG A 76 12.93 0.84 0.90
C ARG A 76 13.22 2.22 0.34
N GLU A 77 14.45 2.46 -0.12
CA GLU A 77 14.92 3.77 -0.58
C GLU A 77 14.20 4.26 -1.85
N LYS A 78 13.91 3.35 -2.77
CA LYS A 78 13.26 3.62 -4.06
C LYS A 78 11.75 3.37 -4.06
N GLY A 79 11.16 3.16 -2.88
CA GLY A 79 9.73 2.91 -2.73
C GLY A 79 9.19 3.65 -1.53
N LEU A 80 9.13 2.98 -0.38
CA LEU A 80 8.49 3.49 0.83
C LEU A 80 9.08 4.84 1.29
N GLU A 81 10.40 5.05 1.20
CA GLU A 81 11.03 6.31 1.61
C GLU A 81 10.76 7.47 0.63
N LEU A 82 10.34 7.17 -0.60
CA LEU A 82 9.86 8.19 -1.54
C LEU A 82 8.41 8.57 -1.29
N MET A 83 7.63 7.79 -0.53
CA MET A 83 6.26 8.13 -0.14
C MET A 83 6.28 9.10 1.04
N LYS A 84 6.25 10.40 0.73
CA LYS A 84 6.55 11.48 1.69
C LYS A 84 5.33 12.09 2.35
N SER A 85 4.12 11.72 1.94
CA SER A 85 2.91 12.35 2.44
C SER A 85 2.73 12.10 3.95
N PRO A 86 2.45 13.14 4.76
CA PRO A 86 2.12 12.96 6.18
C PRO A 86 0.79 12.23 6.38
N ASP A 87 -0.04 12.13 5.34
CA ASP A 87 -1.33 11.44 5.32
C ASP A 87 -1.21 9.97 4.86
N LEU A 88 0.01 9.48 4.55
CA LEU A 88 0.23 8.13 4.04
C LEU A 88 -0.43 7.07 4.92
N SER A 89 -1.15 6.18 4.27
CA SER A 89 -1.85 5.03 4.84
C SER A 89 -1.60 3.79 3.98
N ALA A 90 -1.41 2.64 4.60
CA ALA A 90 -1.08 1.39 3.92
C ALA A 90 -2.12 0.30 4.14
N PHE A 91 -2.40 -0.49 3.11
CA PHE A 91 -3.39 -1.56 3.11
C PHE A 91 -2.73 -2.88 2.74
N ILE A 92 -2.74 -3.84 3.66
CA ILE A 92 -2.06 -5.14 3.51
C ILE A 92 -3.10 -6.22 3.23
N PRO A 93 -3.11 -6.79 2.01
CA PRO A 93 -4.17 -7.69 1.54
C PRO A 93 -3.91 -9.16 1.94
N THR A 94 -3.37 -9.39 3.14
CA THR A 94 -2.89 -10.71 3.55
C THR A 94 -3.31 -11.01 4.97
N ASN A 95 -3.93 -12.17 5.17
CA ASN A 95 -4.11 -12.77 6.47
C ASN A 95 -2.88 -13.62 6.81
N LYS A 96 -2.19 -13.31 7.92
CA LYS A 96 -0.96 -14.00 8.34
C LYS A 96 -1.19 -15.48 8.64
N HIS A 97 -2.34 -15.83 9.21
CA HIS A 97 -2.69 -17.21 9.50
C HIS A 97 -2.86 -18.01 8.21
N ASP A 98 -3.65 -17.50 7.26
CA ASP A 98 -3.90 -18.18 5.99
C ASP A 98 -2.59 -18.35 5.20
N ALA A 99 -1.76 -17.31 5.15
CA ALA A 99 -0.43 -17.36 4.51
C ALA A 99 0.47 -18.46 5.08
N GLN A 100 0.40 -18.72 6.40
CA GLN A 100 1.11 -19.83 7.04
C GLN A 100 0.56 -21.20 6.62
N GLN A 101 -0.76 -21.35 6.52
CA GLN A 101 -1.40 -22.61 6.09
C GLN A 101 -1.01 -22.99 4.67
N VAL A 102 -0.78 -22.01 3.79
CA VAL A 102 -0.34 -22.23 2.41
C VAL A 102 1.18 -22.09 2.21
N HIS A 103 1.95 -22.07 3.31
CA HIS A 103 3.42 -22.04 3.31
C HIS A 103 4.06 -20.87 2.55
N TRP A 104 3.45 -19.69 2.55
CA TRP A 104 4.01 -18.47 1.93
C TRP A 104 5.17 -17.83 2.73
N GLY A 105 5.60 -18.48 3.81
CA GLY A 105 6.68 -18.02 4.66
C GLY A 105 6.26 -16.84 5.53
N GLU A 106 7.18 -15.88 5.69
CA GLU A 106 6.96 -14.70 6.54
C GLU A 106 6.19 -13.63 5.77
N MET A 107 4.87 -13.82 5.62
CA MET A 107 3.96 -12.86 5.01
C MET A 107 2.78 -12.51 5.94
N PRO A 108 2.51 -11.22 6.19
CA PRO A 108 3.37 -10.08 5.87
C PRO A 108 4.71 -10.11 6.64
N TYR A 109 5.78 -9.62 6.02
CA TYR A 109 7.14 -9.60 6.55
C TYR A 109 7.27 -8.60 7.71
N ASP A 110 7.79 -9.02 8.86
CA ASP A 110 7.69 -8.22 10.09
C ASP A 110 8.47 -6.89 9.98
N LYS A 111 9.62 -6.86 9.29
CA LYS A 111 10.35 -5.58 9.09
C LYS A 111 9.62 -4.62 8.17
N LEU A 112 8.86 -5.13 7.19
CA LEU A 112 8.02 -4.28 6.35
C LEU A 112 6.87 -3.70 7.17
N LEU A 113 6.25 -4.52 8.04
CA LEU A 113 5.21 -4.04 8.96
C LEU A 113 5.73 -2.91 9.87
N THR A 114 6.91 -3.07 10.47
CA THR A 114 7.52 -2.02 11.29
C THR A 114 7.73 -0.73 10.50
N ALA A 115 8.34 -0.83 9.30
CA ALA A 115 8.60 0.34 8.48
C ALA A 115 7.32 1.04 8.01
N LEU A 116 6.27 0.28 7.67
CA LEU A 116 4.96 0.84 7.33
C LEU A 116 4.30 1.50 8.53
N GLY A 117 4.37 0.89 9.71
CA GLY A 117 3.84 1.47 10.95
C GLY A 117 4.46 2.82 11.28
N GLU A 118 5.79 2.93 11.16
CA GLU A 118 6.52 4.19 11.34
C GLU A 118 6.14 5.23 10.27
N ARG A 119 6.17 4.85 8.99
CA ARG A 119 5.95 5.79 7.87
C ARG A 119 4.51 6.24 7.73
N CYS A 120 3.55 5.40 8.09
CA CYS A 120 2.12 5.72 8.05
C CYS A 120 1.62 6.30 9.37
N ALA A 121 2.49 6.58 10.35
CA ALA A 121 2.11 6.99 11.71
C ALA A 121 0.99 6.10 12.29
N GLY A 122 1.13 4.78 12.11
CA GLY A 122 0.17 3.77 12.54
C GLY A 122 -1.04 3.55 11.62
N ARG A 123 -1.22 4.32 10.53
CA ARG A 123 -2.31 4.13 9.54
C ARG A 123 -2.07 2.94 8.61
N VAL A 124 -1.95 1.76 9.20
CA VAL A 124 -1.81 0.49 8.51
C VAL A 124 -3.07 -0.33 8.79
N VAL A 125 -3.75 -0.75 7.73
CA VAL A 125 -4.91 -1.65 7.81
C VAL A 125 -4.52 -2.99 7.20
N ARG A 126 -4.73 -4.07 7.94
CA ARG A 126 -4.49 -5.44 7.49
C ARG A 126 -5.80 -6.19 7.32
N ALA A 127 -5.84 -7.10 6.35
CA ALA A 127 -6.98 -7.98 6.14
C ALA A 127 -7.32 -8.84 7.37
N ASP A 128 -6.36 -9.08 8.27
CA ASP A 128 -6.53 -9.84 9.50
C ASP A 128 -6.52 -8.99 10.78
N ASP A 129 -6.73 -7.67 10.66
CA ASP A 129 -6.87 -6.84 11.85
C ASP A 129 -8.12 -7.26 12.65
N PRO A 130 -8.00 -7.52 13.97
CA PRO A 130 -9.11 -8.02 14.78
C PRO A 130 -10.33 -7.09 14.83
N TRP A 131 -10.09 -5.78 14.72
CA TRP A 131 -11.15 -4.78 14.79
C TRP A 131 -12.12 -4.87 13.60
N ILE A 132 -11.71 -5.41 12.45
CA ILE A 132 -12.57 -5.55 11.28
C ILE A 132 -13.71 -6.56 11.55
N ALA A 133 -13.42 -7.59 12.35
CA ALA A 133 -14.38 -8.63 12.71
C ALA A 133 -15.36 -8.22 13.82
N ASP A 134 -15.00 -7.23 14.64
CA ASP A 134 -15.83 -6.73 15.74
C ASP A 134 -16.74 -5.60 15.25
N GLN A 135 -18.07 -5.75 15.32
CA GLN A 135 -19.04 -4.75 14.86
C GLN A 135 -18.83 -3.33 15.41
N VAL A 136 -18.23 -3.18 16.59
CA VAL A 136 -17.91 -1.87 17.20
C VAL A 136 -16.41 -1.58 17.22
N GLY A 137 -15.63 -2.42 16.55
CA GLY A 137 -14.19 -2.34 16.41
C GLY A 137 -13.76 -1.07 15.70
N LYS A 138 -12.59 -0.56 16.06
CA LYS A 138 -11.98 0.61 15.43
C LYS A 138 -10.50 0.33 15.18
N PRO A 139 -9.92 0.90 14.10
CA PRO A 139 -8.49 0.79 13.89
C PRO A 139 -7.72 1.46 15.03
N GLY A 140 -6.47 0.99 15.22
CA GLY A 140 -5.57 1.53 16.25
C GLY A 140 -5.04 2.95 15.98
N PHE A 141 -5.31 3.53 14.81
CA PHE A 141 -5.00 4.92 14.52
C PHE A 141 -6.22 5.81 14.79
N ALA A 142 -6.08 6.77 15.71
CA ALA A 142 -7.16 7.67 16.12
C ALA A 142 -7.18 8.97 15.29
N ALA A 143 -8.40 9.40 14.97
CA ALA A 143 -8.83 10.59 14.24
C ALA A 143 -8.38 10.69 12.76
N PRO A 144 -9.28 11.17 11.89
CA PRO A 144 -9.00 11.49 10.50
C PRO A 144 -7.61 12.08 10.25
N SER A 145 -6.81 11.46 9.38
CA SER A 145 -5.76 12.22 8.71
C SER A 145 -6.43 13.27 7.81
N GLY A 146 -5.69 14.25 7.31
CA GLY A 146 -6.26 15.24 6.38
C GLY A 146 -6.89 14.58 5.14
N SER A 147 -6.55 13.31 4.86
CA SER A 147 -7.03 12.52 3.73
C SER A 147 -8.16 11.54 4.07
N ILE A 148 -8.16 10.88 5.24
CA ILE A 148 -9.22 9.93 5.65
C ILE A 148 -10.14 10.63 6.64
N GLN A 149 -11.37 10.96 6.26
CA GLN A 149 -12.35 11.69 7.07
C GLN A 149 -13.23 10.81 7.95
N ALA A 150 -13.44 9.55 7.57
CA ALA A 150 -14.16 8.56 8.37
C ALA A 150 -13.76 7.15 7.94
N ILE A 151 -14.00 6.18 8.82
CA ILE A 151 -13.84 4.76 8.57
C ILE A 151 -15.09 4.02 9.04
N ASP A 152 -15.54 3.08 8.23
CA ASP A 152 -16.58 2.11 8.55
C ASP A 152 -16.13 0.71 8.11
N HIS A 153 -16.79 -0.34 8.57
CA HIS A 153 -16.47 -1.70 8.17
C HIS A 153 -17.69 -2.63 8.32
N GLY A 154 -17.80 -3.62 7.44
CA GLY A 154 -18.80 -4.68 7.57
C GLY A 154 -18.18 -5.88 8.26
N GLN A 155 -18.74 -6.34 9.39
CA GLN A 155 -18.31 -7.49 10.23
C GLN A 155 -17.39 -8.53 9.53
N GLY A 156 -16.10 -8.25 9.43
CA GLY A 156 -15.08 -9.15 8.85
C GLY A 156 -14.95 -9.16 7.31
N LEU A 157 -15.71 -8.37 6.56
CA LEU A 157 -15.83 -8.47 5.10
C LEU A 157 -15.15 -7.34 4.33
N TRP A 158 -15.26 -6.11 4.80
CA TRP A 158 -14.74 -4.93 4.09
C TRP A 158 -14.46 -3.77 5.04
N VAL A 159 -13.60 -2.86 4.60
CA VAL A 159 -13.33 -1.56 5.24
C VAL A 159 -13.67 -0.46 4.23
N GLU A 160 -14.47 0.52 4.64
CA GLU A 160 -14.82 1.70 3.86
C GLU A 160 -14.14 2.92 4.46
N LEU A 161 -13.59 3.76 3.59
CA LEU A 161 -12.96 5.01 3.97
C LEU A 161 -13.66 6.17 3.27
N LYS A 162 -14.11 7.14 4.04
CA LYS A 162 -14.52 8.44 3.50
C LYS A 162 -13.27 9.27 3.31
N LEU A 163 -12.99 9.65 2.07
CA LEU A 163 -11.80 10.44 1.72
C LEU A 163 -12.14 11.94 1.66
N ALA A 164 -11.14 12.79 1.89
CA ALA A 164 -11.22 14.26 1.78
C ALA A 164 -10.75 14.77 0.42
#